data_AF-A0A2V6N400-F1
#
_entry.id   AF-A0A2V6N400-F1
#
_cell.length_a   1.000
_cell.length_b   1.000
_cell.length_c   1.000
_cell.angle_alpha   90.00
_cell.angle_beta   90.00
_cell.angle_gamma   90.00
#
_symmetry.space_group_name_H-M   'P 1'
#
loop_
_entity.id
_entity.type
_entity.pdbx_description
1 polymer ?
#
loop_
_entity_poly.entity_id
_entity_poly.type
_entity_poly.pdbx_seq_one_letter_code
_entity_poly.pdbx_strand_id
1 'polypeptide(L)'
;MAEQWIIRVQGKEYGPADLATLREWKADGRVLPANPARQADVNEAHWKRAGDIPGLFQVEPPPVQGPARNQRSAAYTQGSGEPKEISDQKSKSRPPSRNILIETFRIYFRGFFQFFCLSLLSIVPIVCAELTSRFIDTAPGVNVDLRSLVAVAFGLCMLVLRLVLIPIYIAGIQILTAEFATGHRIGFFSVLNAAVKYWPRVAGLGLFVYGVFFLLILFALGIAIMVVTSATLFSIVLALGLLAFQVWLFGRFFINVLFWQQFTVLENANTNEALRESRRLARSGRDLPWYQRPLWRGALIVSLWVAFVLAITITPAWPMLRDYFVELTRTQDPQALLQKMNASLQTHGVNYPVLALSILQRILQPLLGIAFVVLYLDSRQAE
;
A
#
# COMPACT_ATOMS: atom_id res chain seq x y z
N MET A 1 29.79 -36.29 -8.93
CA MET A 1 30.54 -35.61 -10.01
C MET A 1 29.92 -34.23 -10.17
N ALA A 2 30.72 -33.17 -10.33
CA ALA A 2 30.19 -31.81 -10.44
C ALA A 2 29.44 -31.67 -11.76
N GLU A 3 28.23 -31.10 -11.76
CA GLU A 3 27.44 -30.92 -12.98
C GLU A 3 28.18 -29.97 -13.95
N GLN A 4 28.72 -30.54 -15.03
CA GLN A 4 29.42 -29.79 -16.07
C GLN A 4 28.52 -29.52 -17.26
N TRP A 5 28.65 -28.32 -17.83
CA TRP A 5 27.77 -27.78 -18.85
C TRP A 5 28.54 -27.32 -20.08
N ILE A 6 27.92 -27.46 -21.24
CA ILE A 6 28.41 -26.96 -22.53
C ILE A 6 27.41 -25.93 -23.05
N ILE A 7 27.88 -24.71 -23.31
CA ILE A 7 27.07 -23.59 -23.82
C ILE A 7 27.40 -23.34 -25.28
N ARG A 8 26.38 -23.14 -26.10
CA ARG A 8 26.54 -22.77 -27.51
C ARG A 8 26.31 -21.27 -27.70
N VAL A 9 27.27 -20.57 -28.29
CA VAL A 9 27.18 -19.14 -28.61
C VAL A 9 27.51 -18.97 -30.09
N GLN A 10 26.55 -18.46 -30.88
CA GLN A 10 26.68 -18.26 -32.32
C GLN A 10 27.19 -19.51 -33.08
N GLY A 11 26.74 -20.70 -32.69
CA GLY A 11 27.12 -21.96 -33.33
C GLY A 11 28.44 -22.58 -32.85
N LYS A 12 29.21 -21.92 -31.98
CA LYS A 12 30.40 -22.50 -31.33
C LYS A 12 30.06 -23.03 -29.95
N GLU A 13 30.54 -24.23 -29.63
CA GLU A 13 30.38 -24.87 -28.33
C GLU A 13 31.54 -24.49 -27.39
N TYR A 14 31.21 -24.11 -26.16
CA TYR A 14 32.15 -23.73 -25.12
C TYR A 14 31.86 -24.57 -23.87
N GLY A 15 32.88 -25.25 -23.35
CA GLY A 15 32.78 -26.14 -22.19
C GLY A 15 33.70 -27.36 -22.34
N PRO A 16 33.63 -28.32 -21.40
CA PRO A 16 32.75 -28.38 -20.23
C PRO A 16 33.13 -27.36 -19.14
N ALA A 17 32.16 -26.61 -18.63
CA ALA A 17 32.32 -25.62 -17.57
C ALA A 17 31.40 -25.93 -16.38
N ASP A 18 31.87 -25.67 -15.17
CA ASP A 18 31.04 -25.81 -13.97
C ASP A 18 30.16 -24.56 -13.74
N LEU A 19 29.25 -24.65 -12.76
CA LEU A 19 28.30 -23.59 -12.48
C LEU A 19 28.96 -22.29 -12.00
N ALA A 20 30.13 -22.38 -11.34
CA ALA A 20 30.91 -21.22 -10.92
C ALA A 20 31.48 -20.48 -12.13
N THR A 21 32.11 -21.20 -13.05
CA THR A 21 32.65 -20.65 -14.31
C THR A 21 31.55 -20.03 -15.17
N LEU A 22 30.36 -20.66 -15.23
CA LEU A 22 29.22 -20.10 -15.97
C LEU A 22 28.71 -18.78 -15.37
N ARG A 23 28.80 -18.60 -14.05
CA ARG A 23 28.44 -17.32 -13.40
C ARG A 23 29.42 -16.22 -13.74
N GLU A 24 30.71 -16.53 -13.86
CA GLU A 24 31.72 -15.57 -14.34
C GLU A 24 31.42 -15.17 -15.78
N TRP A 25 31.14 -16.13 -16.66
CA TRP A 25 30.80 -15.83 -18.06
C TRP A 25 29.50 -15.04 -18.22
N LYS A 26 28.55 -15.21 -17.29
CA LYS A 26 27.37 -14.34 -17.18
C LYS A 26 27.76 -12.92 -16.77
N ALA A 27 28.61 -12.75 -15.75
CA ALA A 27 29.05 -11.43 -15.29
C ALA A 27 29.78 -10.66 -16.40
N ASP A 28 30.55 -11.36 -17.23
CA ASP A 28 31.24 -10.82 -18.41
C ASP A 28 30.33 -10.60 -19.63
N GLY A 29 29.03 -10.92 -19.54
CA GLY A 29 28.07 -10.79 -20.63
C GLY A 29 28.25 -11.79 -21.79
N ARG A 30 29.09 -12.81 -21.61
CA ARG A 30 29.39 -13.83 -22.64
C ARG A 30 28.32 -14.92 -22.74
N VAL A 31 27.56 -15.12 -21.66
CA VAL A 31 26.43 -16.07 -21.62
C VAL A 31 25.13 -15.30 -21.37
N LEU A 32 24.20 -15.42 -22.31
CA LEU A 32 22.85 -14.84 -22.21
C LEU A 32 21.84 -15.93 -21.85
N PRO A 33 20.69 -15.58 -21.23
CA PRO A 33 19.65 -16.54 -20.86
C PRO A 33 19.12 -17.38 -22.03
N ALA A 34 19.18 -16.84 -23.25
CA ALA A 34 18.69 -17.49 -24.46
C ALA A 34 19.68 -18.50 -25.08
N ASN A 35 20.93 -18.54 -24.61
CA ASN A 35 21.96 -19.38 -25.23
C ASN A 35 21.64 -20.87 -25.00
N PRO A 36 21.77 -21.75 -26.01
CA PRO A 36 21.60 -23.19 -25.82
C PRO A 36 22.66 -23.74 -24.87
N ALA A 37 22.26 -24.67 -24.00
CA ALA A 37 23.09 -25.31 -22.98
C ALA A 37 22.75 -26.80 -22.89
N ARG A 38 23.74 -27.66 -22.70
CA ARG A 38 23.55 -29.09 -22.41
C ARG A 38 24.46 -29.55 -21.28
N GLN A 39 24.08 -30.61 -20.57
CA GLN A 39 24.98 -31.27 -19.63
C GLN A 39 26.02 -32.09 -20.39
N ALA A 40 27.25 -32.11 -19.88
CA ALA A 40 28.36 -32.85 -20.49
C ALA A 40 28.23 -34.37 -20.29
N ASP A 41 27.64 -34.79 -19.16
CA ASP A 41 27.58 -36.20 -18.74
C ASP A 41 26.39 -37.00 -19.30
N VAL A 42 25.46 -36.35 -20.03
CA VAL A 42 24.28 -37.01 -20.60
C VAL A 42 24.51 -37.26 -22.09
N ASN A 43 24.55 -38.55 -22.48
CA ASN A 43 24.77 -38.99 -23.86
C ASN A 43 23.65 -38.60 -24.83
N GLU A 44 22.47 -38.22 -24.32
CA GLU A 44 21.40 -37.66 -25.13
C GLU A 44 21.55 -36.14 -25.23
N ALA A 45 21.73 -35.63 -26.45
CA ALA A 45 21.94 -34.23 -26.76
C ALA A 45 20.69 -33.35 -26.60
N HIS A 46 20.13 -33.31 -25.39
CA HIS A 46 19.01 -32.43 -25.04
C HIS A 46 19.52 -31.03 -24.71
N TRP A 47 19.49 -30.15 -25.71
CA TRP A 47 19.79 -28.73 -25.55
C TRP A 47 18.63 -28.02 -24.84
N LYS A 48 18.92 -27.42 -23.68
CA LYS A 48 18.05 -26.52 -22.90
C LYS A 48 18.54 -25.08 -23.03
N ARG A 49 17.83 -24.09 -22.49
CA ARG A 49 18.35 -22.71 -22.46
C ARG A 49 19.22 -22.51 -21.23
N ALA A 50 20.26 -21.68 -21.34
CA ALA A 50 21.13 -21.34 -20.21
C ALA A 50 20.34 -20.68 -19.06
N GLY A 51 19.25 -19.96 -19.39
CA GLY A 51 18.29 -19.41 -18.42
C GLY A 51 17.57 -20.45 -17.57
N ASP A 52 17.46 -21.70 -18.05
CA ASP A 52 16.79 -22.80 -17.36
C ASP A 52 17.75 -23.56 -16.41
N ILE A 53 19.04 -23.22 -16.41
CA ILE A 53 20.04 -23.81 -15.50
C ILE A 53 19.76 -23.30 -14.07
N PRO A 54 19.43 -24.20 -13.12
CA PRO A 54 19.17 -23.81 -11.74
C PRO A 54 20.37 -23.05 -11.16
N GLY A 55 20.15 -21.84 -10.60
CA GLY A 55 21.21 -21.07 -9.95
C GLY A 55 22.15 -20.26 -10.87
N LEU A 56 21.94 -20.24 -12.19
CA LEU A 56 22.72 -19.41 -13.12
C LEU A 56 22.08 -18.02 -13.36
N PHE A 57 20.78 -17.97 -13.62
CA PHE A 57 20.03 -16.73 -13.91
C PHE A 57 18.95 -16.36 -12.91
N GLN A 58 18.85 -17.06 -11.77
CA GLN A 58 17.86 -16.73 -10.74
C GLN A 58 18.09 -15.30 -10.22
N VAL A 59 17.19 -14.40 -10.61
CA VAL A 59 16.87 -13.21 -9.83
C VAL A 59 16.05 -13.74 -8.67
N GLU A 60 16.68 -13.91 -7.52
CA GLU A 60 16.02 -14.37 -6.31
C GLU A 60 14.89 -13.38 -5.97
N PRO A 61 13.62 -13.77 -6.16
CA PRO A 61 12.51 -12.96 -5.70
C PRO A 61 12.51 -13.03 -4.16
N PRO A 62 12.01 -12.01 -3.45
CA PRO A 62 11.73 -12.16 -2.02
C PRO A 62 10.88 -13.42 -1.81
N PRO A 63 11.10 -14.18 -0.71
CA PRO A 63 10.63 -15.56 -0.52
C PRO A 63 9.12 -15.68 -0.23
N VAL A 64 8.31 -15.01 -1.04
CA VAL A 64 6.85 -15.18 -1.17
C VAL A 64 6.45 -15.42 -2.64
N GLN A 65 7.37 -15.32 -3.61
CA GLN A 65 7.05 -15.59 -5.02
C GLN A 65 7.37 -17.05 -5.43
N GLY A 66 6.42 -17.96 -5.15
CA GLY A 66 6.17 -19.22 -5.89
C GLY A 66 5.95 -20.48 -5.02
N PRO A 67 5.11 -21.49 -5.41
CA PRO A 67 4.18 -21.59 -6.54
C PRO A 67 2.75 -22.09 -6.14
N ALA A 68 1.71 -21.25 -6.25
CA ALA A 68 0.32 -21.75 -6.29
C ALA A 68 -0.19 -22.01 -7.74
N ARG A 69 0.57 -21.58 -8.75
CA ARG A 69 0.17 -21.70 -10.17
C ARG A 69 0.55 -23.03 -10.83
N ASN A 70 1.49 -23.79 -10.26
CA ASN A 70 1.92 -25.08 -10.84
C ASN A 70 1.11 -26.30 -10.38
N GLN A 71 0.25 -26.18 -9.36
CA GLN A 71 -0.58 -27.31 -8.90
C GLN A 71 -1.83 -27.54 -9.77
N ARG A 72 -2.32 -26.55 -10.52
CA ARG A 72 -3.52 -26.71 -11.36
C ARG A 72 -3.28 -27.36 -12.72
N SER A 73 -2.03 -27.54 -13.14
CA SER A 73 -1.69 -28.13 -14.44
C SER A 73 -1.15 -29.57 -14.36
N ALA A 74 -0.89 -30.08 -13.15
CA ALA A 74 -0.37 -31.45 -12.95
C ALA A 74 -1.45 -32.46 -12.50
N ALA A 75 -2.69 -32.03 -12.28
CA ALA A 75 -3.76 -32.89 -11.75
C ALA A 75 -4.50 -33.74 -12.79
N TYR A 76 -3.98 -33.86 -14.02
CA TYR A 76 -4.59 -34.68 -15.08
C TYR A 76 -3.59 -35.60 -15.80
N THR A 77 -2.66 -36.25 -15.09
CA THR A 77 -1.98 -37.43 -15.63
C THR A 77 -1.53 -38.39 -14.53
N GLN A 78 -2.05 -39.63 -14.58
CA GLN A 78 -1.60 -40.85 -13.86
C GLN A 78 -1.69 -40.83 -12.31
N GLY A 79 -2.27 -41.82 -11.61
CA GLY A 79 -2.43 -43.23 -11.92
C GLY A 79 -1.70 -44.06 -10.84
N SER A 80 -2.47 -44.62 -9.89
CA SER A 80 -2.18 -45.77 -9.02
C SER A 80 -0.82 -45.88 -8.29
N GLY A 81 -0.84 -45.74 -6.96
CA GLY A 81 0.23 -46.22 -6.06
C GLY A 81 -0.03 -45.82 -4.60
N GLU A 82 0.06 -46.79 -3.67
CA GLU A 82 -0.22 -46.69 -2.23
C GLU A 82 0.68 -45.71 -1.44
N PRO A 83 0.25 -45.27 -0.24
CA PRO A 83 0.90 -44.20 0.51
C PRO A 83 2.06 -44.72 1.37
N LYS A 84 3.29 -44.25 1.09
CA LYS A 84 4.41 -44.32 2.04
C LYS A 84 4.50 -43.02 2.84
N GLU A 85 4.32 -43.15 4.15
CA GLU A 85 4.74 -42.18 5.16
C GLU A 85 6.22 -41.83 4.97
N ILE A 86 6.49 -40.55 4.69
CA ILE A 86 7.76 -39.91 5.06
C ILE A 86 7.40 -38.63 5.81
N SER A 87 7.85 -38.61 7.05
CA SER A 87 7.61 -37.62 8.09
C SER A 87 8.25 -36.27 7.78
N ASP A 88 7.61 -35.22 8.31
CA ASP A 88 8.26 -34.05 8.93
C ASP A 88 9.12 -33.12 8.07
N GLN A 89 8.46 -32.37 7.19
CA GLN A 89 8.79 -30.95 7.03
C GLN A 89 7.53 -30.12 6.77
N LYS A 90 6.57 -30.24 7.69
CA LYS A 90 5.45 -29.30 7.78
C LYS A 90 6.03 -27.94 8.16
N SER A 91 6.21 -27.08 7.16
CA SER A 91 6.29 -25.62 7.34
C SER A 91 5.37 -25.25 8.50
N LYS A 92 5.93 -24.61 9.56
CA LYS A 92 5.17 -24.11 10.71
C LYS A 92 4.17 -23.05 10.21
N SER A 93 3.08 -23.50 9.60
CA SER A 93 1.91 -22.71 9.31
C SER A 93 1.25 -22.42 10.65
N ARG A 94 1.63 -21.29 11.24
CA ARG A 94 0.98 -20.73 12.42
C ARG A 94 -0.53 -20.68 12.15
N PRO A 95 -1.39 -21.14 13.07
CA PRO A 95 -2.83 -21.18 12.82
C PRO A 95 -3.38 -19.76 12.55
N PRO A 96 -4.45 -19.64 11.74
CA PRO A 96 -5.07 -18.36 11.40
C PRO A 96 -5.37 -17.58 12.69
N SER A 97 -4.84 -16.36 12.77
CA SER A 97 -4.92 -15.57 13.99
C SER A 97 -6.37 -15.16 14.21
N ARG A 98 -7.04 -15.82 15.16
CA ARG A 98 -8.43 -15.53 15.55
C ARG A 98 -8.67 -14.05 15.93
N ASN A 99 -7.60 -13.26 16.15
CA ASN A 99 -7.65 -11.82 16.40
C ASN A 99 -6.64 -11.04 15.51
N ILE A 100 -7.07 -10.57 14.33
CA ILE A 100 -6.28 -9.72 13.41
C ILE A 100 -5.68 -8.51 14.13
N LEU A 101 -6.43 -7.89 15.05
CA LEU A 101 -5.98 -6.71 15.78
C LEU A 101 -4.74 -7.02 16.65
N ILE A 102 -4.75 -8.13 17.38
CA ILE A 102 -3.62 -8.53 18.23
C ILE A 102 -2.39 -8.81 17.37
N GLU A 103 -2.58 -9.49 16.24
CA GLU A 103 -1.51 -9.75 15.28
C GLU A 103 -0.92 -8.44 14.72
N THR A 104 -1.79 -7.50 14.38
CA THR A 104 -1.42 -6.18 13.86
C THR A 104 -0.54 -5.43 14.86
N PHE A 105 -0.99 -5.33 16.12
CA PHE A 105 -0.20 -4.67 17.16
C PHE A 105 1.12 -5.41 17.41
N ARG A 106 1.12 -6.74 17.44
CA ARG A 106 2.33 -7.54 17.62
C ARG A 106 3.36 -7.29 16.53
N ILE A 107 2.94 -7.27 15.26
CA ILE A 107 3.85 -6.97 14.13
C ILE A 107 4.35 -5.54 14.21
N TYR A 108 3.46 -4.58 14.49
CA TYR A 108 3.82 -3.18 14.64
C TYR A 108 4.89 -2.96 15.73
N PHE A 109 4.69 -3.51 16.94
CA PHE A 109 5.67 -3.35 18.02
C PHE A 109 6.97 -4.11 17.75
N ARG A 110 6.92 -5.27 17.11
CA ARG A 110 8.13 -6.03 16.72
C ARG A 110 8.98 -5.28 15.68
N GLY A 111 8.33 -4.54 14.79
CA GLY A 111 8.95 -3.76 13.72
C GLY A 111 8.99 -2.25 13.95
N PHE A 112 8.74 -1.79 15.18
CA PHE A 112 8.37 -0.39 15.46
C PHE A 112 9.31 0.62 14.83
N PHE A 113 10.63 0.45 15.00
CA PHE A 113 11.62 1.38 14.45
C PHE A 113 11.60 1.43 12.92
N GLN A 114 11.39 0.30 12.25
CA GLN A 114 11.35 0.27 10.78
C GLN A 114 10.06 0.91 10.25
N PHE A 115 8.91 0.67 10.91
CA PHE A 115 7.66 1.36 10.58
C PHE A 115 7.71 2.87 10.90
N PHE A 116 8.37 3.25 12.00
CA PHE A 116 8.60 4.64 12.36
C PHE A 116 9.47 5.34 11.30
N CYS A 117 10.58 4.73 10.89
CA CYS A 117 11.42 5.26 9.81
C CYS A 117 10.65 5.38 8.49
N LEU A 118 9.75 4.44 8.17
CA LEU A 118 8.85 4.59 7.01
C LEU A 118 7.91 5.79 7.20
N SER A 119 7.29 5.95 8.38
CA SER A 119 6.41 7.10 8.66
C SER A 119 7.14 8.44 8.55
N LEU A 120 8.44 8.51 8.87
CA LEU A 120 9.24 9.72 8.68
C LEU A 120 9.29 10.19 7.22
N LEU A 121 9.24 9.28 6.24
CA LEU A 121 9.16 9.65 4.81
C LEU A 121 7.94 10.52 4.52
N SER A 122 6.85 10.34 5.27
CA SER A 122 5.62 11.12 5.12
C SER A 122 5.56 12.36 6.03
N ILE A 123 6.23 12.32 7.19
CA ILE A 123 6.19 13.38 8.20
C ILE A 123 7.19 14.49 7.88
N VAL A 124 8.43 14.13 7.51
CA VAL A 124 9.53 15.08 7.30
C VAL A 124 9.18 16.17 6.29
N PRO A 125 8.64 15.88 5.08
CA PRO A 125 8.32 16.93 4.13
C PRO A 125 7.31 17.95 4.67
N ILE A 126 6.39 17.50 5.52
CA ILE A 126 5.31 18.34 6.07
C ILE A 126 5.86 19.23 7.17
N VAL A 127 6.65 18.66 8.07
CA VAL A 127 7.31 19.44 9.13
C VAL A 127 8.25 20.47 8.51
N CYS A 128 8.99 20.11 7.45
CA CYS A 128 9.83 21.05 6.72
C CYS A 128 9.02 22.18 6.06
N ALA A 129 7.88 21.88 5.43
CA ALA A 129 7.01 22.88 4.83
C ALA A 129 6.47 23.85 5.90
N GLU A 130 5.99 23.32 7.02
CA GLU A 130 5.46 24.08 8.16
C GLU A 130 6.53 24.90 8.89
N LEU A 131 7.77 24.41 8.98
CA LEU A 131 8.87 25.18 9.55
C LEU A 131 9.28 26.34 8.65
N THR A 132 9.25 26.14 7.33
CA THR A 132 9.68 27.15 6.36
C THR A 132 8.74 28.35 6.34
N SER A 133 7.42 28.14 6.42
CA SER A 133 6.48 29.25 6.57
C SER A 133 6.75 30.05 7.85
N ARG A 134 7.06 29.40 8.97
CA ARG A 134 7.34 30.05 10.28
C ARG A 134 8.63 30.86 10.32
N PHE A 135 9.71 30.31 9.76
CA PHE A 135 10.98 31.03 9.67
C PHE A 135 10.86 32.26 8.80
N ILE A 136 9.83 32.34 7.95
CA ILE A 136 9.61 33.43 7.01
C ILE A 136 8.83 34.61 7.61
N ASP A 137 8.07 34.39 8.68
CA ASP A 137 7.37 35.49 9.38
C ASP A 137 8.26 36.23 10.39
N THR A 138 9.44 35.69 10.74
CA THR A 138 10.22 36.10 11.93
C THR A 138 11.53 36.84 11.66
N ALA A 139 11.99 36.97 10.40
CA ALA A 139 13.27 37.64 10.13
C ALA A 139 13.08 39.07 9.60
N PRO A 140 13.70 40.09 10.21
CA PRO A 140 13.63 41.46 9.73
C PRO A 140 14.66 41.70 8.60
N GLY A 141 14.26 42.39 7.52
CA GLY A 141 15.19 43.04 6.58
C GLY A 141 15.28 42.55 5.13
N VAL A 142 14.43 41.61 4.68
CA VAL A 142 14.39 41.15 3.27
C VAL A 142 13.03 41.47 2.64
N ASN A 143 13.03 41.89 1.37
CA ASN A 143 11.82 42.18 0.59
C ASN A 143 10.81 41.02 0.67
N VAL A 144 9.58 41.32 1.10
CA VAL A 144 8.52 40.34 1.41
C VAL A 144 8.18 39.46 0.20
N ASP A 145 8.28 40.00 -1.02
CA ASP A 145 7.96 39.29 -2.27
C ASP A 145 8.92 38.16 -2.63
N LEU A 146 10.24 38.34 -2.46
CA LEU A 146 11.21 37.29 -2.78
C LEU A 146 11.12 36.15 -1.76
N ARG A 147 10.87 36.50 -0.50
CA ARG A 147 10.80 35.55 0.61
C ARG A 147 9.54 34.69 0.54
N SER A 148 8.39 35.30 0.23
CA SER A 148 7.14 34.58 0.02
C SER A 148 7.22 33.65 -1.19
N LEU A 149 7.85 34.08 -2.29
CA LEU A 149 8.09 33.26 -3.47
C LEU A 149 8.93 32.01 -3.14
N VAL A 150 10.02 32.18 -2.39
CA VAL A 150 10.87 31.06 -1.94
C VAL A 150 10.10 30.12 -0.99
N ALA A 151 9.28 30.66 -0.08
CA ALA A 151 8.42 29.87 0.81
C ALA A 151 7.47 28.97 0.03
N VAL A 152 6.79 29.56 -0.96
CA VAL A 152 5.81 28.88 -1.81
C VAL A 152 6.50 27.83 -2.66
N ALA A 153 7.64 28.16 -3.28
CA ALA A 153 8.41 27.21 -4.08
C ALA A 153 8.91 26.02 -3.24
N PHE A 154 9.39 26.28 -2.02
CA PHE A 154 9.84 25.23 -1.12
C PHE A 154 8.68 24.36 -0.62
N GLY A 155 7.56 24.97 -0.24
CA GLY A 155 6.33 24.25 0.14
C GLY A 155 5.81 23.36 -0.99
N LEU A 156 5.84 23.85 -2.23
CA LEU A 156 5.49 23.09 -3.43
C LEU A 156 6.45 21.92 -3.64
N CYS A 157 7.77 22.15 -3.50
CA CYS A 157 8.78 21.09 -3.60
C CYS A 157 8.55 19.99 -2.55
N MET A 158 8.28 20.36 -1.29
CA MET A 158 7.96 19.41 -0.22
C MET A 158 6.66 18.65 -0.47
N LEU A 159 5.66 19.30 -1.07
CA LEU A 159 4.42 18.65 -1.50
C LEU A 159 4.68 17.61 -2.59
N VAL A 160 5.47 17.96 -3.63
CA VAL A 160 5.86 17.03 -4.70
C VAL A 160 6.65 15.86 -4.13
N LEU A 161 7.63 16.14 -3.26
CA LEU A 161 8.41 15.10 -2.57
C LEU A 161 7.49 14.14 -1.82
N ARG A 162 6.50 14.66 -1.08
CA ARG A 162 5.51 13.84 -0.38
C ARG A 162 4.72 12.96 -1.36
N LEU A 163 4.25 13.50 -2.48
CA LEU A 163 3.51 12.72 -3.48
C LEU A 163 4.37 11.58 -4.05
N VAL A 164 5.66 11.82 -4.28
CA VAL A 164 6.60 10.81 -4.74
C VAL A 164 6.90 9.75 -3.67
N LEU A 165 6.95 10.13 -2.39
CA LEU A 165 7.26 9.22 -1.28
C LEU A 165 6.07 8.36 -0.82
N ILE A 166 4.83 8.79 -1.03
CA ILE A 166 3.62 8.04 -0.61
C ILE A 166 3.60 6.59 -1.17
N PRO A 167 3.83 6.35 -2.48
CA PRO A 167 3.86 4.99 -3.02
C PRO A 167 4.94 4.11 -2.38
N ILE A 168 6.11 4.67 -2.11
CA ILE A 168 7.23 3.98 -1.45
C ILE A 168 6.85 3.61 -0.02
N TYR A 169 6.25 4.56 0.71
CA TYR A 169 5.74 4.33 2.06
C TYR A 169 4.71 3.20 2.12
N ILE A 170 3.72 3.21 1.22
CA ILE A 170 2.67 2.18 1.16
C ILE A 170 3.28 0.81 0.85
N ALA A 171 4.10 0.69 -0.20
CA ALA A 171 4.74 -0.57 -0.57
C ALA A 171 5.68 -1.07 0.53
N GLY A 172 6.43 -0.17 1.18
CA GLY A 172 7.32 -0.50 2.28
C GLY A 172 6.60 -1.12 3.47
N ILE A 173 5.44 -0.58 3.86
CA ILE A 173 4.61 -1.17 4.93
C ILE A 173 4.20 -2.59 4.56
N GLN A 174 3.75 -2.82 3.34
CA GLN A 174 3.24 -4.12 2.91
C GLN A 174 4.33 -5.19 2.88
N ILE A 175 5.48 -4.88 2.27
CA ILE A 175 6.64 -5.76 2.21
C ILE A 175 7.11 -6.10 3.63
N LEU A 176 7.30 -5.09 4.47
CA LEU A 176 7.81 -5.28 5.82
C LEU A 176 6.86 -6.08 6.70
N THR A 177 5.56 -5.85 6.55
CA THR A 177 4.54 -6.62 7.28
C THR A 177 4.56 -8.09 6.86
N ALA A 178 4.67 -8.37 5.56
CA ALA A 178 4.72 -9.75 5.05
C ALA A 178 5.95 -10.50 5.57
N GLU A 179 7.13 -9.87 5.53
CA GLU A 179 8.37 -10.43 6.08
C GLU A 179 8.25 -10.74 7.58
N PHE A 180 7.67 -9.82 8.36
CA PHE A 180 7.47 -10.07 9.78
C PHE A 180 6.43 -11.15 10.08
N ALA A 181 5.36 -11.23 9.28
CA ALA A 181 4.33 -12.27 9.39
C ALA A 181 4.90 -13.67 9.15
N THR A 182 5.85 -13.82 8.20
CA THR A 182 6.52 -15.11 7.92
C THR A 182 7.67 -15.42 8.88
N GLY A 183 8.05 -14.48 9.75
CA GLY A 183 9.13 -14.67 10.73
C GLY A 183 10.50 -14.23 10.24
N HIS A 184 10.63 -13.80 9.00
CA HIS A 184 11.87 -13.28 8.44
C HIS A 184 12.17 -11.85 8.95
N ARG A 185 13.44 -11.46 8.87
CA ARG A 185 13.90 -10.09 9.15
C ARG A 185 14.62 -9.58 7.92
N ILE A 186 14.19 -8.42 7.43
CA ILE A 186 14.80 -7.72 6.31
C ILE A 186 15.36 -6.37 6.78
N GLY A 187 16.48 -5.95 6.21
CA GLY A 187 17.06 -4.63 6.48
C GLY A 187 16.20 -3.50 5.88
N PHE A 188 16.12 -2.36 6.57
CA PHE A 188 15.30 -1.22 6.15
C PHE A 188 15.63 -0.71 4.73
N PHE A 189 16.91 -0.61 4.39
CA PHE A 189 17.33 -0.17 3.05
C PHE A 189 16.97 -1.17 1.95
N SER A 190 16.98 -2.47 2.26
CA SER A 190 16.53 -3.50 1.32
C SER A 190 15.03 -3.37 1.05
N VAL A 191 14.23 -3.11 2.08
CA VAL A 191 12.79 -2.82 1.94
C VAL A 191 12.57 -1.57 1.08
N LEU A 192 13.34 -0.50 1.30
CA LEU A 192 13.20 0.73 0.53
C LEU A 192 13.53 0.51 -0.95
N ASN A 193 14.62 -0.19 -1.24
CA ASN A 193 15.02 -0.53 -2.60
C ASN A 193 13.96 -1.41 -3.29
N ALA A 194 13.42 -2.40 -2.58
CA ALA A 194 12.33 -3.23 -3.09
C ALA A 194 11.05 -2.42 -3.33
N ALA A 195 10.70 -1.49 -2.42
CA ALA A 195 9.52 -0.64 -2.53
C ALA A 195 9.58 0.31 -3.75
N VAL A 196 10.76 0.86 -4.07
CA VAL A 196 10.96 1.71 -5.25
C VAL A 196 10.63 0.97 -6.55
N LYS A 197 10.89 -0.35 -6.62
CA LYS A 197 10.54 -1.17 -7.80
C LYS A 197 9.02 -1.20 -8.07
N TYR A 198 8.20 -1.12 -7.03
CA TYR A 198 6.74 -1.10 -7.13
C TYR A 198 6.15 0.30 -7.32
N TRP A 199 7.00 1.34 -7.29
CA TRP A 199 6.58 2.74 -7.37
C TRP A 199 5.59 3.05 -8.50
N PRO A 200 5.86 2.74 -9.79
CA PRO A 200 4.97 3.16 -10.88
C PRO A 200 3.58 2.52 -10.78
N ARG A 201 3.50 1.30 -10.24
CA ARG A 201 2.23 0.57 -10.10
C ARG A 201 1.40 1.13 -8.95
N VAL A 202 2.02 1.34 -7.80
CA VAL A 202 1.35 1.93 -6.64
C VAL A 202 0.96 3.38 -6.92
N ALA A 203 1.80 4.14 -7.63
CA ALA A 203 1.49 5.49 -8.08
C ALA A 203 0.31 5.52 -9.06
N GLY A 204 0.30 4.64 -10.07
CA GLY A 204 -0.81 4.52 -11.03
C GLY A 204 -2.13 4.15 -10.35
N LEU A 205 -2.09 3.19 -9.40
CA LEU A 205 -3.25 2.85 -8.57
C LEU A 205 -3.69 4.04 -7.72
N GLY A 206 -2.75 4.77 -7.11
CA GLY A 206 -3.00 5.98 -6.35
C GLY A 206 -3.71 7.04 -7.19
N LEU A 207 -3.21 7.34 -8.40
CA LEU A 207 -3.82 8.30 -9.32
C LEU A 207 -5.25 7.90 -9.69
N PHE A 208 -5.48 6.62 -9.99
CA PHE A 208 -6.82 6.10 -10.26
C PHE A 208 -7.76 6.29 -9.07
N VAL A 209 -7.30 5.98 -7.86
CA VAL A 209 -8.07 6.16 -6.63
C VAL A 209 -8.39 7.64 -6.41
N TYR A 210 -7.40 8.54 -6.51
CA TYR A 210 -7.64 9.97 -6.40
C TYR A 210 -8.62 10.50 -7.44
N GLY A 211 -8.57 10.00 -8.68
CA GLY A 211 -9.54 10.33 -9.72
C GLY A 211 -10.97 9.93 -9.35
N VAL A 212 -11.18 8.73 -8.80
CA VAL A 212 -12.50 8.31 -8.32
C VAL A 212 -12.97 9.16 -7.14
N PHE A 213 -12.08 9.48 -6.20
CA PHE A 213 -12.40 10.38 -5.08
C PHE A 213 -12.80 11.78 -5.56
N PHE A 214 -12.11 12.32 -6.56
CA PHE A 214 -12.45 13.60 -7.18
C PHE A 214 -13.87 13.58 -7.77
N LEU A 215 -14.22 12.52 -8.52
CA LEU A 215 -15.57 12.34 -9.05
C LEU A 215 -16.62 12.25 -7.93
N LEU A 216 -16.31 11.60 -6.81
CA LEU A 216 -17.23 11.54 -5.67
C LEU A 216 -17.41 12.91 -4.98
N ILE A 217 -16.37 13.74 -4.92
CA ILE A 217 -16.49 15.10 -4.42
C ILE A 217 -17.40 15.93 -5.34
N LEU A 218 -17.22 15.83 -6.66
CA LEU A 218 -18.11 16.47 -7.63
C LEU A 218 -19.56 15.99 -7.48
N PHE A 219 -19.77 14.70 -7.20
CA PHE A 219 -21.08 14.15 -6.93
C PHE A 219 -21.73 14.75 -5.68
N ALA A 220 -21.00 14.86 -4.56
CA ALA A 220 -21.47 15.56 -3.36
C ALA A 220 -21.80 17.03 -3.63
N LEU A 221 -20.96 17.72 -4.40
CA LEU A 221 -21.20 19.11 -4.80
C LEU A 221 -22.50 19.23 -5.61
N GLY A 222 -22.75 18.29 -6.53
CA GLY A 222 -24.01 18.23 -7.28
C GLY A 222 -25.24 18.06 -6.38
N ILE A 223 -25.16 17.19 -5.36
CA ILE A 223 -26.23 17.04 -4.37
C ILE A 223 -26.45 18.35 -3.59
N ALA A 224 -25.37 19.02 -3.17
CA ALA A 224 -25.47 20.30 -2.46
C ALA A 224 -26.15 21.38 -3.32
N ILE A 225 -25.78 21.49 -4.60
CA ILE A 225 -26.40 22.44 -5.55
C ILE A 225 -27.89 22.11 -5.73
N MET A 226 -28.27 20.83 -5.81
CA MET A 226 -29.67 20.41 -5.95
C MET A 226 -30.54 20.89 -4.78
N VAL A 227 -30.01 20.83 -3.55
CA VAL A 227 -30.71 21.29 -2.34
C VAL A 227 -30.83 22.81 -2.30
N VAL A 228 -29.78 23.54 -2.71
CA VAL A 228 -29.79 25.01 -2.73
C VAL A 228 -30.71 25.57 -3.82
N THR A 229 -30.79 24.90 -4.97
CA THR A 229 -31.61 25.35 -6.11
C THR A 229 -33.09 25.01 -5.98
N SER A 230 -33.43 23.93 -5.27
CA SER A 230 -34.82 23.53 -5.04
C SER A 230 -34.99 22.93 -3.64
N ALA A 231 -35.60 23.69 -2.74
CA ALA A 231 -35.88 23.24 -1.36
C ALA A 231 -37.26 22.57 -1.25
N THR A 232 -37.61 21.70 -2.21
CA THR A 232 -38.84 20.90 -2.10
C THR A 232 -38.60 19.69 -1.19
N LEU A 233 -39.63 19.20 -0.50
CA LEU A 233 -39.54 17.98 0.32
C LEU A 233 -38.99 16.79 -0.50
N PHE A 234 -39.40 16.69 -1.77
CA PHE A 234 -38.89 15.67 -2.69
C PHE A 234 -37.38 15.81 -2.94
N SER A 235 -36.89 17.04 -3.20
CA SER A 235 -35.45 17.32 -3.38
C SER A 235 -34.65 16.95 -2.13
N ILE A 236 -35.16 17.25 -0.93
CA ILE A 236 -34.49 16.91 0.33
C ILE A 236 -34.41 15.40 0.53
N VAL A 237 -35.52 14.67 0.33
CA VAL A 237 -35.54 13.20 0.46
C VAL A 237 -34.63 12.55 -0.59
N LEU A 238 -34.64 13.05 -1.83
CA LEU A 238 -33.77 12.60 -2.89
C LEU A 238 -32.29 12.86 -2.54
N ALA A 239 -31.95 14.04 -2.03
CA ALA A 239 -30.60 14.39 -1.61
C ALA A 239 -30.09 13.46 -0.50
N LEU A 240 -30.92 13.16 0.50
CA LEU A 240 -30.60 12.19 1.56
C LEU A 240 -30.36 10.79 0.99
N GLY A 241 -31.19 10.34 0.05
CA GLY A 241 -31.01 9.06 -0.63
C GLY A 241 -29.71 9.00 -1.43
N LEU A 242 -29.39 10.06 -2.19
CA LEU A 242 -28.15 10.16 -2.96
C LEU A 242 -26.91 10.23 -2.06
N LEU A 243 -26.98 10.93 -0.92
CA LEU A 243 -25.91 10.96 0.09
C LEU A 243 -25.69 9.57 0.71
N ALA A 244 -26.76 8.87 1.09
CA ALA A 244 -26.65 7.51 1.62
C ALA A 244 -26.01 6.56 0.59
N PHE A 245 -26.44 6.68 -0.67
CA PHE A 245 -25.86 5.92 -1.78
C PHE A 245 -24.39 6.28 -2.03
N GLN A 246 -24.03 7.56 -1.95
CA GLN A 246 -22.65 8.02 -2.07
C GLN A 246 -21.75 7.43 -0.98
N VAL A 247 -22.18 7.49 0.28
CA VAL A 247 -21.42 6.94 1.41
C VAL A 247 -21.26 5.41 1.26
N TRP A 248 -22.31 4.73 0.80
CA TRP A 248 -22.25 3.29 0.54
C TRP A 248 -21.26 2.95 -0.59
N LEU A 249 -21.33 3.66 -1.72
CA LEU A 249 -20.39 3.48 -2.84
C LEU A 249 -18.95 3.75 -2.40
N PHE A 250 -18.74 4.82 -1.62
CA PHE A 250 -17.45 5.20 -1.09
C PHE A 250 -16.84 4.10 -0.22
N GLY A 251 -17.58 3.63 0.79
CA GLY A 251 -17.11 2.59 1.69
C GLY A 251 -16.80 1.30 0.93
N ARG A 252 -17.65 0.92 -0.02
CA ARG A 252 -17.46 -0.29 -0.84
C ARG A 252 -16.24 -0.19 -1.74
N PHE A 253 -16.03 0.95 -2.39
CA PHE A 253 -14.88 1.20 -3.25
C PHE A 253 -13.58 1.23 -2.44
N PHE A 254 -13.57 1.95 -1.32
CA PHE A 254 -12.41 2.10 -0.45
C PHE A 254 -11.88 0.75 0.04
N ILE A 255 -12.74 -0.13 0.53
CA ILE A 255 -12.34 -1.47 0.97
C ILE A 255 -11.72 -2.28 -0.19
N ASN A 256 -12.32 -2.21 -1.38
CA ASN A 256 -11.78 -2.91 -2.55
C ASN A 256 -10.38 -2.38 -2.94
N VAL A 257 -10.16 -1.07 -2.86
CA VAL A 257 -8.86 -0.43 -3.12
C VAL A 257 -7.80 -0.94 -2.16
N LEU A 258 -8.12 -1.05 -0.87
CA LEU A 258 -7.18 -1.56 0.13
C LEU A 258 -6.77 -3.01 -0.14
N PHE A 259 -7.69 -3.84 -0.66
CA PHE A 259 -7.34 -5.17 -1.16
C PHE A 259 -6.49 -5.08 -2.44
N TRP A 260 -6.83 -4.23 -3.41
CA TRP A 260 -6.03 -4.05 -4.64
C TRP A 260 -4.58 -3.75 -4.34
N GLN A 261 -4.33 -2.86 -3.37
CA GLN A 261 -2.98 -2.52 -2.95
C GLN A 261 -2.19 -3.75 -2.49
N GLN A 262 -2.81 -4.70 -1.77
CA GLN A 262 -2.13 -5.91 -1.31
C GLN A 262 -1.74 -6.80 -2.49
N PHE A 263 -2.65 -7.01 -3.44
CA PHE A 263 -2.39 -7.83 -4.63
C PHE A 263 -1.29 -7.23 -5.52
N THR A 264 -1.27 -5.90 -5.69
CA THR A 264 -0.25 -5.24 -6.54
C THR A 264 1.17 -5.36 -5.99
N VAL A 265 1.33 -5.42 -4.67
CA VAL A 265 2.66 -5.40 -4.02
C VAL A 265 3.10 -6.80 -3.58
N LEU A 266 2.19 -7.59 -2.98
CA LEU A 266 2.54 -8.92 -2.47
C LEU A 266 2.56 -9.98 -3.57
N GLU A 267 1.64 -9.91 -4.52
CA GLU A 267 1.56 -10.91 -5.61
C GLU A 267 2.24 -10.46 -6.89
N ASN A 268 2.78 -9.23 -6.91
CA ASN A 268 3.41 -8.66 -8.09
C ASN A 268 2.45 -8.63 -9.31
N ALA A 269 1.13 -8.64 -9.05
CA ALA A 269 0.09 -8.79 -10.06
C ALA A 269 -0.10 -7.50 -10.87
N ASN A 270 -0.44 -7.64 -12.15
CA ASN A 270 -0.83 -6.51 -12.99
C ASN A 270 -2.16 -5.90 -12.51
N THR A 271 -2.45 -4.65 -12.84
CA THR A 271 -3.67 -3.92 -12.38
C THR A 271 -4.96 -4.70 -12.64
N ASN A 272 -5.11 -5.28 -13.83
CA ASN A 272 -6.28 -6.07 -14.22
C ASN A 272 -6.39 -7.39 -13.45
N GLU A 273 -5.26 -8.04 -13.17
CA GLU A 273 -5.22 -9.29 -12.39
C GLU A 273 -5.52 -9.00 -10.92
N ALA A 274 -4.93 -7.94 -10.36
CA ALA A 274 -5.23 -7.47 -9.00
C ALA A 274 -6.71 -7.11 -8.83
N LEU A 275 -7.35 -6.50 -9.83
CA LEU A 275 -8.80 -6.21 -9.87
C LEU A 275 -9.65 -7.48 -9.88
N ARG A 276 -9.25 -8.50 -10.66
CA ARG A 276 -9.98 -9.76 -10.76
C ARG A 276 -9.87 -10.56 -9.47
N GLU A 277 -8.66 -10.74 -8.94
CA GLU A 277 -8.43 -11.62 -7.79
C GLU A 277 -8.85 -11.00 -6.47
N SER A 278 -8.73 -9.69 -6.33
CA SER A 278 -9.35 -9.00 -5.19
C SER A 278 -10.87 -9.13 -5.17
N ARG A 279 -11.56 -9.10 -6.33
CA ARG A 279 -13.00 -9.35 -6.38
C ARG A 279 -13.34 -10.79 -6.02
N ARG A 280 -12.49 -11.76 -6.38
CA ARG A 280 -12.66 -13.16 -5.96
C ARG A 280 -12.51 -13.29 -4.46
N LEU A 281 -11.42 -12.78 -3.88
CA LEU A 281 -11.15 -12.81 -2.44
C LEU A 281 -12.20 -12.03 -1.63
N ALA A 282 -12.64 -10.87 -2.12
CA ALA A 282 -13.72 -10.11 -1.49
C ALA A 282 -15.05 -10.88 -1.48
N ARG A 283 -15.27 -11.77 -2.45
CA ARG A 283 -16.49 -12.58 -2.57
C ARG A 283 -16.32 -14.00 -2.05
N SER A 284 -15.12 -14.38 -1.59
CA SER A 284 -14.85 -15.70 -1.02
C SER A 284 -15.41 -15.80 0.39
N GLY A 285 -15.53 -17.04 0.89
CA GLY A 285 -16.13 -17.30 2.19
C GLY A 285 -17.64 -17.09 2.23
N ARG A 286 -18.37 -17.48 1.16
CA ARG A 286 -19.85 -17.46 1.18
C ARG A 286 -20.42 -18.38 2.26
N ASP A 287 -19.70 -19.45 2.55
CA ASP A 287 -20.05 -20.46 3.55
C ASP A 287 -19.77 -20.01 4.98
N LEU A 288 -19.06 -18.89 5.16
CA LEU A 288 -18.77 -18.29 6.46
C LEU A 288 -19.87 -17.30 6.88
N PRO A 289 -20.13 -17.15 8.19
CA PRO A 289 -21.01 -16.11 8.73
C PRO A 289 -20.61 -14.73 8.22
N TRP A 290 -21.59 -13.85 8.00
CA TRP A 290 -21.36 -12.55 7.34
C TRP A 290 -20.23 -11.72 7.98
N TYR A 291 -20.10 -11.73 9.31
CA TYR A 291 -19.08 -10.99 10.06
C TYR A 291 -17.66 -11.55 9.93
N GLN A 292 -17.50 -12.81 9.52
CA GLN A 292 -16.19 -13.44 9.28
C GLN A 292 -15.70 -13.23 7.84
N ARG A 293 -16.56 -12.74 6.95
CA ARG A 293 -16.21 -12.51 5.55
C ARG A 293 -15.12 -11.43 5.45
N PRO A 294 -14.14 -11.59 4.53
CA PRO A 294 -13.02 -10.65 4.39
C PRO A 294 -13.46 -9.19 4.22
N LEU A 295 -14.54 -8.96 3.47
CA LEU A 295 -15.10 -7.62 3.27
C LEU A 295 -15.59 -6.95 4.55
N TRP A 296 -16.32 -7.68 5.39
CA TRP A 296 -16.88 -7.13 6.63
C TRP A 296 -15.81 -6.91 7.67
N ARG A 297 -14.81 -7.81 7.75
CA ARG A 297 -13.64 -7.62 8.62
C ARG A 297 -12.83 -6.38 8.18
N GLY A 298 -12.62 -6.20 6.88
CA GLY A 298 -12.00 -4.99 6.33
C GLY A 298 -12.80 -3.72 6.64
N ALA A 299 -14.13 -3.76 6.50
CA ALA A 299 -15.01 -2.65 6.87
C ALA A 299 -14.88 -2.28 8.35
N LEU A 300 -14.89 -3.25 9.26
CA LEU A 300 -14.74 -3.00 10.70
C LEU A 300 -13.40 -2.37 11.05
N ILE A 301 -12.30 -2.84 10.44
CA ILE A 301 -10.95 -2.28 10.64
C ILE A 301 -10.91 -0.82 10.18
N VAL A 302 -11.46 -0.53 9.00
CA VAL A 302 -11.52 0.85 8.47
C VAL A 302 -12.39 1.73 9.35
N SER A 303 -13.58 1.28 9.73
CA SER A 303 -14.49 2.04 10.59
C SER A 303 -13.85 2.38 11.94
N LEU A 304 -13.15 1.42 12.55
CA LEU A 304 -12.41 1.65 13.80
C LEU A 304 -11.30 2.69 13.61
N TRP A 305 -10.55 2.59 12.52
CA TRP A 305 -9.50 3.56 12.19
C TRP A 305 -10.07 4.97 11.93
N VAL A 306 -11.16 5.07 11.18
CA VAL A 306 -11.83 6.34 10.89
C VAL A 306 -12.38 6.95 12.18
N ALA A 307 -13.02 6.17 13.05
CA ALA A 307 -13.51 6.65 14.35
C ALA A 307 -12.35 7.17 15.22
N PHE A 308 -11.21 6.48 15.23
CA PHE A 308 -10.01 6.92 15.92
C PHE A 308 -9.45 8.24 15.36
N VAL A 309 -9.35 8.36 14.03
CA VAL A 309 -8.91 9.60 13.38
C VAL A 309 -9.88 10.74 13.68
N LEU A 310 -11.19 10.51 13.58
CA LEU A 310 -12.21 11.51 13.88
C LEU A 310 -12.12 11.97 15.34
N ALA A 311 -11.91 11.06 16.29
CA ALA A 311 -11.72 11.42 17.68
C ALA A 311 -10.49 12.32 17.86
N ILE A 312 -9.37 12.01 17.19
CA ILE A 312 -8.16 12.84 17.25
C ILE A 312 -8.36 14.22 16.61
N THR A 313 -9.06 14.29 15.48
CA THR A 313 -9.21 15.55 14.73
C THR A 313 -10.31 16.45 15.29
N ILE A 314 -11.45 15.87 15.72
CA ILE A 314 -12.61 16.62 16.19
C ILE A 314 -12.39 17.13 17.62
N THR A 315 -11.80 16.32 18.51
CA THR A 315 -11.61 16.72 19.92
C THR A 315 -10.95 18.10 20.09
N PRO A 316 -9.80 18.40 19.46
CA PRO A 316 -9.19 19.72 19.59
C PRO A 316 -9.93 20.82 18.80
N ALA A 317 -10.62 20.46 17.71
CA ALA A 317 -11.37 21.39 16.88
C ALA A 317 -12.79 21.67 17.42
N TRP A 318 -13.23 20.95 18.45
CA TRP A 318 -14.59 20.99 18.96
C TRP A 318 -15.05 22.37 19.45
N PRO A 319 -14.25 23.13 20.23
CA PRO A 319 -14.66 24.47 20.67
C PRO A 319 -14.92 25.39 19.49
N MET A 320 -14.00 25.40 18.53
CA MET A 320 -14.09 26.16 17.29
C MET A 320 -15.32 25.76 16.46
N LEU A 321 -15.55 24.45 16.26
CA LEU A 321 -16.72 23.94 15.53
C LEU A 321 -18.03 24.32 16.22
N ARG A 322 -18.07 24.28 17.56
CA ARG A 322 -19.23 24.70 18.34
C ARG A 322 -19.50 26.18 18.17
N ASP A 323 -18.47 27.02 18.28
CA ASP A 323 -18.60 28.46 18.11
C ASP A 323 -19.06 28.81 16.69
N TYR A 324 -18.52 28.11 15.68
CA TYR A 324 -19.01 28.24 14.30
C TYR A 324 -20.46 27.82 14.14
N PHE A 325 -20.88 26.72 14.76
CA PHE A 325 -22.26 26.27 14.67
C PHE A 325 -23.24 27.25 15.34
N VAL A 326 -22.84 27.81 16.47
CA VAL A 326 -23.59 28.87 17.17
C VAL A 326 -23.64 30.15 16.34
N GLU A 327 -22.54 30.52 15.69
CA GLU A 327 -22.48 31.71 14.83
C GLU A 327 -23.31 31.49 13.55
N LEU A 328 -23.21 30.33 12.90
CA LEU A 328 -24.01 29.97 11.72
C LEU A 328 -25.51 29.98 12.01
N THR A 329 -25.91 29.58 13.22
CA THR A 329 -27.33 29.60 13.63
C THR A 329 -27.83 30.98 14.06
N ARG A 330 -26.92 31.92 14.37
CA ARG A 330 -27.26 33.30 14.78
C ARG A 330 -27.11 34.35 13.68
N THR A 331 -26.19 34.16 12.74
CA THR A 331 -25.85 35.20 11.77
C THR A 331 -26.72 35.05 10.53
N GLN A 332 -27.48 36.09 10.18
CA GLN A 332 -28.22 36.16 8.91
C GLN A 332 -27.32 36.64 7.75
N ASP A 333 -26.11 37.13 8.05
CA ASP A 333 -25.24 37.81 7.09
C ASP A 333 -23.97 36.97 6.77
N PRO A 334 -23.91 36.30 5.60
CA PRO A 334 -22.87 35.33 5.27
C PRO A 334 -21.48 35.96 5.06
N GLN A 335 -21.40 37.25 4.73
CA GLN A 335 -20.12 37.94 4.54
C GLN A 335 -19.40 38.24 5.87
N ALA A 336 -20.15 38.59 6.92
CA ALA A 336 -19.59 38.79 8.26
C ALA A 336 -19.00 37.48 8.83
N LEU A 337 -19.61 36.35 8.50
CA LEU A 337 -19.14 35.03 8.90
C LEU A 337 -17.81 34.67 8.20
N LEU A 338 -17.68 34.95 6.91
CA LEU A 338 -16.43 34.76 6.16
C LEU A 338 -15.30 35.67 6.66
N GLN A 339 -15.60 36.93 7.00
CA GLN A 339 -14.61 37.83 7.57
C GLN A 339 -14.12 37.37 8.95
N LYS A 340 -15.02 36.91 9.81
CA LYS A 340 -14.64 36.32 11.10
C LYS A 340 -13.86 35.02 10.95
N MET A 341 -14.19 34.17 9.97
CA MET A 341 -13.40 32.98 9.64
C MET A 341 -11.98 33.34 9.20
N ASN A 342 -11.82 34.40 8.40
CA ASN A 342 -10.50 34.80 7.95
C ASN A 342 -9.67 35.37 9.11
N ALA A 343 -10.30 36.13 10.02
CA ALA A 343 -9.65 36.64 11.22
C ALA A 343 -9.28 35.53 12.24
N SER A 344 -10.11 34.49 12.38
CA SER A 344 -9.81 33.35 13.25
C SER A 344 -8.67 32.49 12.71
N LEU A 345 -8.55 32.35 11.39
CA LEU A 345 -7.45 31.65 10.72
C LEU A 345 -6.10 32.38 10.90
N GLN A 346 -6.10 33.71 10.96
CA GLN A 346 -4.89 34.53 11.14
C GLN A 346 -4.40 34.61 12.59
N THR A 347 -5.26 34.35 13.57
CA THR A 347 -4.96 34.49 15.01
C THR A 347 -4.52 33.20 15.70
N HIS A 348 -4.61 32.05 15.02
CA HIS A 348 -4.17 30.78 15.59
C HIS A 348 -2.65 30.61 15.48
N GLY A 349 -1.94 31.06 16.52
CA GLY A 349 -0.59 30.59 16.82
C GLY A 349 -0.53 29.07 16.98
N VAL A 350 0.67 28.50 17.04
CA VAL A 350 0.89 27.05 17.02
C VAL A 350 0.20 26.36 18.19
N ASN A 351 -0.86 25.60 17.89
CA ASN A 351 -1.44 24.66 18.83
C ASN A 351 -0.58 23.39 18.91
N TYR A 352 0.45 23.42 19.76
CA TYR A 352 1.30 22.26 20.09
C TYR A 352 0.53 20.95 20.36
N PRO A 353 -0.60 20.94 21.10
CA PRO A 353 -1.35 19.69 21.31
C PRO A 353 -1.93 19.13 20.00
N VAL A 354 -2.40 19.99 19.09
CA VAL A 354 -2.94 19.59 17.78
C VAL A 354 -1.82 19.04 16.90
N LEU A 355 -0.66 19.69 16.91
CA LEU A 355 0.52 19.22 16.20
C LEU A 355 0.97 17.84 16.72
N ALA A 356 1.07 17.67 18.05
CA ALA A 356 1.46 16.40 18.67
C ALA A 356 0.47 15.27 18.33
N LEU A 357 -0.82 15.54 18.39
CA LEU A 357 -1.88 14.60 17.99
C LEU A 357 -1.80 14.22 16.51
N SER A 358 -1.51 15.18 15.63
CA SER A 358 -1.34 14.92 14.19
C SER A 358 -0.10 14.07 13.88
N ILE A 359 0.99 14.26 14.63
CA ILE A 359 2.21 13.45 14.52
C ILE A 359 1.92 12.03 15.04
N LEU A 360 1.24 11.91 16.19
CA LEU A 360 0.84 10.62 16.76
C LEU A 360 -0.02 9.82 15.78
N GLN A 361 -1.02 10.45 15.16
CA GLN A 361 -1.86 9.83 14.14
C GLN A 361 -1.02 9.25 12.98
N ARG A 362 -0.01 9.98 12.51
CA ARG A 362 0.87 9.54 11.42
C ARG A 362 1.82 8.41 11.83
N ILE A 363 2.31 8.44 13.06
CA ILE A 363 3.13 7.35 13.62
C ILE A 363 2.30 6.05 13.67
N LEU A 364 1.02 6.16 14.02
CA LEU A 364 0.10 5.01 14.11
C LEU A 364 -0.49 4.58 12.76
N GLN A 365 -0.40 5.41 11.71
CA GLN A 365 -0.93 5.13 10.37
C GLN A 365 -0.51 3.77 9.78
N PRO A 366 0.72 3.25 9.99
CA PRO A 366 1.10 1.92 9.55
C PRO A 366 0.22 0.79 10.09
N LEU A 367 -0.44 0.96 11.24
CA LEU A 367 -1.34 -0.06 11.82
C LEU A 367 -2.44 -0.46 10.84
N LEU A 368 -3.00 0.51 10.11
CA LEU A 368 -4.03 0.23 9.11
C LEU A 368 -3.47 -0.64 7.97
N GLY A 369 -2.29 -0.30 7.45
CA GLY A 369 -1.63 -1.07 6.39
C GLY A 369 -1.30 -2.49 6.85
N ILE A 370 -0.76 -2.63 8.05
CA ILE A 370 -0.44 -3.93 8.66
C ILE A 370 -1.71 -4.79 8.79
N ALA A 371 -2.80 -4.22 9.31
CA ALA A 371 -4.05 -4.94 9.52
C ALA A 371 -4.62 -5.50 8.22
N PHE A 372 -4.50 -4.76 7.12
CA PHE A 372 -4.95 -5.22 5.80
C PHE A 372 -4.05 -6.30 5.19
N VAL A 373 -2.73 -6.26 5.43
CA VAL A 373 -1.82 -7.34 5.04
C VAL A 373 -2.15 -8.61 5.83
N VAL A 374 -2.36 -8.50 7.14
CA VAL A 374 -2.73 -9.64 7.98
C VAL A 374 -4.08 -10.21 7.55
N LEU A 375 -5.09 -9.36 7.32
CA LEU A 375 -6.40 -9.78 6.81
C LEU A 375 -6.27 -10.50 5.46
N TYR A 376 -5.42 -9.99 4.56
CA TYR A 376 -5.14 -10.61 3.28
C TYR A 376 -4.55 -12.01 3.45
N LEU A 377 -3.50 -12.16 4.26
CA LEU A 377 -2.86 -13.45 4.52
C LEU A 377 -3.83 -14.46 5.17
N ASP A 378 -4.63 -14.01 6.14
CA ASP A 378 -5.64 -14.84 6.82
C ASP A 378 -6.73 -15.31 5.84
N SER A 379 -7.22 -14.43 4.96
CA SER A 379 -8.22 -14.79 3.96
C SER A 379 -7.70 -15.75 2.88
N ARG A 380 -6.40 -15.71 2.57
CA ARG A 380 -5.75 -16.63 1.63
C ARG A 380 -5.51 -18.02 2.19
N GLN A 381 -5.37 -18.16 3.51
CA GLN A 381 -5.23 -19.46 4.16
C GLN A 381 -6.57 -20.19 4.31
N ALA A 382 -7.68 -19.46 4.15
CA ALA A 382 -9.04 -19.99 4.24
C ALA A 382 -9.66 -20.37 2.88
N GLU A 383 -9.02 -19.98 1.77
CA GLU A 383 -9.30 -20.49 0.41
C GLU A 383 -8.51 -21.79 0.16
#